data_AF-A0A8S2A466-F1
#
_entry.id   AF-A0A8S2A466-F1
#
_cell.length_a   1.000
_cell.length_b   1.000
_cell.length_c   1.000
_cell.angle_alpha   90.00
_cell.angle_beta   90.00
_cell.angle_gamma   90.00
#
_symmetry.space_group_name_H-M   'P 1'
#
loop_
_entity.id
_entity.type
_entity.pdbx_description
1 polymer ?
#
loop_
_entity_poly.entity_id
_entity_poly.type
_entity_poly.pdbx_seq_one_letter_code
_entity_poly.pdbx_strand_id
1 'polypeptide(L)'
;MALRSHFLALFLFSATLSSCLVVSASLVEGKVSCFDCPNDYDYSGIMVGVSCSLTKTHFTVTTDKKGEFMSKLPSRIESNCEAELQGSFKQLYASKNNIKSKIVKLDGDKYGLSSKLIFLKSYPRSLGSFGSSKTVDLPVPPEWGLAPTSYYVPFLPIIGIP
;
A
#
# COMPACT_ATOMS: atom_id res chain seq x y z
N MET A 1 -38.21 43.20 -44.47
CA MET A 1 -37.45 41.92 -44.51
C MET A 1 -36.23 41.92 -43.57
N ALA A 2 -36.29 42.56 -42.39
CA ALA A 2 -35.16 42.64 -41.45
C ALA A 2 -35.33 41.74 -40.21
N LEU A 3 -36.58 41.38 -39.87
CA LEU A 3 -36.89 40.65 -38.64
C LEU A 3 -36.51 39.15 -38.70
N ARG A 4 -36.41 38.57 -39.90
CA ARG A 4 -36.00 37.15 -40.10
C ARG A 4 -34.50 36.91 -39.93
N SER A 5 -33.67 37.94 -40.07
CA SER A 5 -32.21 37.83 -40.01
C SER A 5 -31.70 37.74 -38.56
N HIS A 6 -32.36 38.44 -37.63
CA HIS A 6 -31.97 38.44 -36.21
C HIS A 6 -32.25 37.11 -35.49
N PHE A 7 -33.27 36.36 -35.91
CA PHE A 7 -33.53 35.03 -35.36
C PHE A 7 -32.51 33.98 -35.82
N LEU A 8 -31.98 34.12 -37.04
CA LEU A 8 -30.90 33.24 -37.53
C LEU A 8 -29.55 33.54 -36.87
N ALA A 9 -29.29 34.81 -36.54
CA ALA A 9 -28.06 35.21 -35.85
C ALA A 9 -28.02 34.76 -34.37
N LEU A 10 -29.17 34.73 -33.68
CA LEU A 10 -29.26 34.24 -32.29
C LEU A 10 -29.19 32.71 -32.18
N PHE A 11 -29.63 31.97 -33.21
CA PHE A 11 -29.66 30.51 -33.18
C PHE A 11 -28.27 29.86 -33.40
N LEU A 12 -27.29 30.63 -33.91
CA LEU A 12 -25.94 30.13 -34.18
C LEU A 12 -24.97 30.26 -32.99
N PHE A 13 -25.40 30.80 -31.85
CA PHE A 13 -24.51 31.09 -30.72
C PHE A 13 -24.52 30.07 -29.57
N SER A 14 -25.34 29.01 -29.63
CA SER A 14 -25.56 28.11 -28.47
C SER A 14 -25.05 26.67 -28.66
N ALA A 15 -24.09 26.42 -29.54
CA ALA A 15 -23.55 25.08 -29.78
C ALA A 15 -22.04 24.98 -29.54
N THR A 16 -21.54 25.52 -28.42
CA THR A 16 -20.23 25.09 -27.91
C THR A 16 -20.43 23.78 -27.16
N LEU A 17 -20.39 22.67 -27.90
CA LEU A 17 -20.36 21.32 -27.36
C LEU A 17 -19.12 21.23 -26.45
N SER A 18 -19.33 21.26 -25.14
CA SER A 18 -18.30 21.01 -24.15
C SER A 18 -17.80 19.58 -24.36
N SER A 19 -16.68 19.43 -25.06
CA SER A 19 -15.98 18.16 -25.18
C SER A 19 -15.34 17.87 -23.82
N CYS A 20 -16.13 17.34 -22.89
CA CYS A 20 -15.61 16.65 -21.72
C CYS A 20 -14.77 15.48 -22.23
N LEU A 21 -13.45 15.64 -22.23
CA LEU A 21 -12.51 14.53 -22.25
C LEU A 21 -12.82 13.68 -21.03
N VAL A 22 -13.62 12.62 -21.21
CA VAL A 22 -13.80 11.59 -20.20
C VAL A 22 -12.46 10.88 -20.13
N VAL A 23 -11.61 11.32 -19.20
CA VAL A 23 -10.37 10.61 -18.88
C VAL A 23 -10.82 9.31 -18.21
N SER A 24 -10.85 8.23 -18.97
CA SER A 24 -11.12 6.89 -18.49
C SER A 24 -10.05 6.53 -17.46
N ALA A 25 -10.37 6.68 -16.18
CA ALA A 25 -9.52 6.25 -15.09
C ALA A 25 -9.82 4.78 -14.82
N SER A 26 -8.88 3.92 -15.16
CA SER A 26 -8.96 2.51 -14.83
C SER A 26 -8.89 2.32 -13.32
N LEU A 27 -9.72 1.41 -12.80
CA LEU A 27 -9.90 1.24 -11.36
C LEU A 27 -9.56 -0.19 -10.97
N VAL A 28 -8.75 -0.33 -9.91
CA VAL A 28 -8.46 -1.62 -9.29
C VAL A 28 -9.32 -1.80 -8.06
N GLU A 29 -9.95 -2.96 -7.96
CA GLU A 29 -10.71 -3.41 -6.81
C GLU A 29 -10.06 -4.67 -6.23
N GLY A 30 -9.91 -4.71 -4.92
CA GLY A 30 -9.29 -5.83 -4.23
C GLY A 30 -9.82 -6.01 -2.82
N LYS A 31 -9.61 -7.21 -2.28
CA LYS A 31 -10.02 -7.57 -0.93
C LYS A 31 -8.91 -8.29 -0.18
N VAL A 32 -8.70 -7.87 1.06
CA VAL A 32 -7.81 -8.52 2.00
C VAL A 32 -8.61 -9.54 2.83
N SER A 33 -8.01 -10.70 3.10
CA SER A 33 -8.60 -11.74 3.93
C SER A 33 -7.72 -12.01 5.15
N CYS A 34 -8.32 -12.45 6.24
CA CYS A 34 -7.61 -12.91 7.43
C CYS A 34 -7.79 -14.40 7.61
N PHE A 35 -6.72 -15.09 8.01
CA PHE A 35 -6.72 -16.53 8.20
C PHE A 35 -7.24 -16.96 9.57
N ASP A 36 -6.94 -16.19 10.63
CA ASP A 36 -7.18 -16.54 12.04
C ASP A 36 -8.02 -15.49 12.78
N CYS A 37 -8.74 -14.64 12.05
CA CYS A 37 -9.59 -13.61 12.63
C CYS A 37 -10.98 -14.16 13.01
N PRO A 38 -11.62 -13.60 14.06
CA PRO A 38 -13.02 -13.87 14.35
C PRO A 38 -13.92 -13.34 13.21
N ASN A 39 -15.15 -13.86 13.12
CA ASN A 39 -16.09 -13.55 12.04
C ASN A 39 -16.44 -12.05 11.92
N ASP A 40 -16.36 -11.31 13.02
CA ASP A 40 -16.70 -9.89 13.14
C ASP A 40 -15.48 -8.96 13.15
N TYR A 41 -14.34 -9.46 12.67
CA TYR A 41 -13.11 -8.68 12.64
C TYR A 41 -13.23 -7.42 11.79
N ASP A 42 -12.81 -6.28 12.35
CA ASP A 42 -12.73 -5.01 11.63
C ASP A 42 -11.43 -4.93 10.82
N TYR A 43 -11.59 -4.97 9.49
CA TYR A 43 -10.47 -4.88 8.54
C TYR A 43 -10.07 -3.43 8.23
N SER A 44 -10.76 -2.43 8.78
CA SER A 44 -10.53 -1.02 8.46
C SER A 44 -9.10 -0.58 8.75
N GLY A 45 -8.51 0.17 7.81
CA GLY A 45 -7.19 0.76 7.98
C GLY A 45 -6.02 -0.21 7.80
N ILE A 46 -6.24 -1.37 7.19
CA ILE A 46 -5.13 -2.18 6.65
C ILE A 46 -4.60 -1.47 5.40
N MET A 47 -3.29 -1.25 5.37
CA MET A 47 -2.56 -0.55 4.32
C MET A 47 -2.12 -1.53 3.23
N VAL A 48 -2.50 -1.21 2.00
CA VAL A 48 -2.11 -1.94 0.78
C VAL A 48 -1.32 -0.98 -0.11
N GLY A 49 -0.06 -1.30 -0.37
CA GLY A 49 0.77 -0.60 -1.33
C GLY A 49 0.45 -1.09 -2.74
N VAL A 50 0.21 -0.17 -3.67
CA VAL A 50 0.09 -0.47 -5.09
C VAL A 50 1.30 0.11 -5.79
N SER A 51 2.00 -0.73 -6.54
CA SER A 51 3.22 -0.37 -7.26
C SER A 51 3.12 -0.78 -8.72
N CYS A 52 3.60 0.05 -9.63
CA CYS A 52 3.66 -0.26 -11.06
C CYS A 52 5.07 0.01 -11.58
N SER A 53 5.71 -1.00 -12.19
CA SER A 53 7.14 -0.93 -12.54
C SER A 53 7.47 0.12 -13.61
N LEU A 54 6.60 0.32 -14.60
CA LEU A 54 6.87 1.20 -15.75
C LEU A 54 6.74 2.69 -15.40
N THR A 55 5.78 3.04 -14.55
CA THR A 55 5.49 4.43 -14.18
C THR A 55 6.23 4.87 -12.92
N LYS A 56 6.96 3.96 -12.25
CA LYS A 56 7.57 4.16 -10.93
C LYS A 56 6.59 4.73 -9.89
N THR A 57 5.29 4.51 -10.11
CA THR A 57 4.26 4.96 -9.20
C THR A 57 4.13 3.96 -8.08
N HIS A 58 4.26 4.44 -6.86
CA HIS A 58 3.98 3.69 -5.65
C HIS A 58 3.09 4.55 -4.76
N PHE A 59 1.93 4.03 -4.39
CA PHE A 59 1.02 4.70 -3.48
C PHE A 59 0.37 3.68 -2.55
N THR A 60 -0.10 4.13 -1.40
CA THR A 60 -0.74 3.27 -0.41
C THR A 60 -2.22 3.62 -0.31
N VAL A 61 -3.05 2.59 -0.27
CA VAL A 61 -4.48 2.69 -0.01
C VAL A 61 -4.84 1.97 1.28
N THR A 62 -5.93 2.39 1.89
CA THR A 62 -6.47 1.76 3.09
C THR A 62 -7.74 1.01 2.74
N THR A 63 -7.96 -0.07 3.46
CA THR A 63 -9.15 -0.91 3.35
C THR A 63 -10.29 -0.39 4.22
N ASP A 64 -11.52 -0.74 3.83
CA ASP A 64 -12.72 -0.51 4.62
C ASP A 64 -12.94 -1.60 5.68
N LYS A 65 -14.08 -1.53 6.40
CA LYS A 65 -14.46 -2.49 7.45
C LYS A 65 -14.59 -3.93 6.94
N LYS A 66 -14.85 -4.13 5.66
CA LYS A 66 -14.99 -5.45 5.01
C LYS A 66 -13.67 -5.95 4.43
N GLY A 67 -12.60 -5.14 4.48
CA GLY A 67 -11.29 -5.43 3.91
C GLY A 67 -11.20 -5.12 2.43
N GLU A 68 -12.17 -4.40 1.88
CA GLU A 68 -12.24 -4.02 0.48
C GLU A 68 -11.48 -2.70 0.26
N PHE A 69 -10.80 -2.58 -0.87
CA PHE A 69 -10.10 -1.37 -1.27
C PHE A 69 -10.27 -1.11 -2.75
N MET A 70 -10.27 0.18 -3.11
CA MET A 70 -10.29 0.63 -4.49
C MET A 70 -9.19 1.67 -4.71
N SER A 71 -8.56 1.63 -5.88
CA SER A 71 -7.64 2.68 -6.29
C SER A 71 -7.74 2.99 -7.77
N LYS A 72 -7.43 4.24 -8.12
CA LYS A 72 -7.20 4.64 -9.51
C LYS A 72 -5.82 4.17 -9.94
N LEU A 73 -5.77 3.47 -11.06
CA LEU A 73 -4.53 3.13 -11.71
C LEU A 73 -4.26 4.12 -12.85
N PRO A 74 -2.99 4.44 -13.13
CA PRO A 74 -2.65 5.30 -14.25
C PRO A 74 -3.06 4.62 -15.56
N SER A 75 -3.86 5.28 -16.42
CA SER A 75 -4.54 4.72 -17.61
C SER A 75 -3.68 4.00 -18.66
N ARG A 76 -2.36 3.87 -18.47
CA ARG A 76 -1.44 3.08 -19.32
C ARG A 76 -1.11 1.73 -18.69
N ILE A 77 -2.13 0.96 -18.30
CA ILE A 77 -1.98 -0.30 -17.53
C ILE A 77 -1.73 -1.50 -18.44
N GLU A 78 -0.88 -1.33 -19.46
CA GLU A 78 -0.03 -2.45 -19.91
C GLU A 78 1.14 -2.67 -18.94
N SER A 79 1.23 -1.86 -17.87
CA SER A 79 2.23 -1.97 -16.83
C SER A 79 1.95 -3.12 -15.87
N ASN A 80 2.95 -3.96 -15.66
CA ASN A 80 3.01 -4.93 -14.56
C ASN A 80 2.87 -4.17 -13.22
N CYS A 81 1.66 -4.19 -12.65
CA CYS A 81 1.36 -3.61 -11.36
C CYS A 81 1.15 -4.72 -10.32
N GLU A 82 1.49 -4.43 -9.08
CA GLU A 82 1.39 -5.34 -7.94
C GLU A 82 0.77 -4.62 -6.75
N ALA A 83 -0.03 -5.35 -5.98
CA ALA A 83 -0.54 -4.95 -4.68
C ALA A 83 0.22 -5.72 -3.59
N GLU A 84 0.67 -5.01 -2.57
CA GLU A 84 1.44 -5.53 -1.44
C GLU A 84 0.77 -5.13 -0.12
N LEU A 85 0.61 -6.10 0.79
CA LEU A 85 0.17 -5.85 2.14
C LEU A 85 1.30 -5.17 2.94
N GLN A 86 1.13 -3.91 3.31
CA GLN A 86 2.15 -3.13 4.03
C GLN A 86 1.97 -3.12 5.55
N GLY A 87 0.82 -3.58 6.05
CA GLY A 87 0.53 -3.69 7.47
C GLY A 87 -0.73 -2.92 7.87
N SER A 88 -0.82 -2.53 9.13
CA SER A 88 -1.89 -1.72 9.68
C SER A 88 -1.37 -0.98 10.93
N PHE A 89 -2.25 -0.27 11.63
CA PHE A 89 -1.97 0.24 12.98
C PHE A 89 -1.62 -0.88 13.98
N LYS A 90 -1.99 -2.12 13.64
CA LYS A 90 -1.57 -3.36 14.32
C LYS A 90 -0.59 -4.11 13.43
N GLN A 91 0.37 -4.79 14.05
CA GLN A 91 1.28 -5.69 13.35
C GLN A 91 0.49 -6.83 12.70
N LEU A 92 0.67 -7.01 11.40
CA LEU A 92 0.08 -8.11 10.62
C LEU A 92 1.19 -9.06 10.19
N TYR A 93 0.89 -10.36 10.15
CA TYR A 93 1.81 -11.37 9.63
C TYR A 93 1.27 -11.91 8.31
N ALA A 94 2.12 -12.08 7.30
CA ALA A 94 1.71 -12.67 6.03
C ALA A 94 2.81 -13.60 5.50
N SER A 95 2.40 -14.67 4.84
CA SER A 95 3.34 -15.51 4.09
C SER A 95 3.81 -14.77 2.84
N LYS A 96 5.02 -15.09 2.35
CA LYS A 96 5.59 -14.50 1.13
C LYS A 96 4.66 -14.61 -0.09
N ASN A 97 3.84 -15.65 -0.16
CA ASN A 97 2.93 -15.88 -1.28
C ASN A 97 1.60 -15.10 -1.17
N ASN A 98 1.28 -14.62 0.04
CA ASN A 98 0.02 -13.95 0.36
C ASN A 98 0.22 -12.45 0.65
N ILE A 99 1.46 -12.00 0.80
CA ILE A 99 1.81 -10.59 1.02
C ILE A 99 1.74 -9.77 -0.27
N LYS A 100 1.93 -10.41 -1.44
CA LYS A 100 1.90 -9.75 -2.76
C LYS A 100 0.94 -10.42 -3.71
N SER A 101 0.29 -9.62 -4.55
CA SER A 101 -0.56 -10.08 -5.64
C SER A 101 -0.36 -9.23 -6.89
N LYS A 102 -0.39 -9.86 -8.06
CA LYS A 102 -0.36 -9.13 -9.32
C LYS A 102 -1.73 -8.52 -9.59
N ILE A 103 -1.74 -7.32 -10.15
CA ILE A 103 -2.97 -6.68 -10.61
C ILE A 103 -3.19 -7.09 -12.07
N VAL A 104 -4.31 -7.73 -12.33
CA VAL A 104 -4.68 -8.26 -13.64
C VAL A 104 -5.97 -7.60 -14.13
N LYS A 105 -6.08 -7.47 -15.45
CA LYS A 105 -7.28 -6.98 -16.10
C LYS A 105 -8.38 -8.06 -16.00
N LEU A 106 -9.55 -7.69 -15.49
CA LEU A 106 -10.70 -8.60 -15.38
C LEU A 106 -11.58 -8.50 -16.63
N ASP A 107 -12.24 -7.36 -16.81
CA ASP A 107 -13.13 -7.09 -17.94
C ASP A 107 -13.24 -5.57 -18.18
N GLY A 108 -13.29 -5.16 -19.45
CA GLY A 108 -13.27 -3.74 -19.83
C GLY A 108 -12.12 -2.97 -19.15
N ASP A 109 -12.42 -1.88 -18.46
CA ASP A 109 -11.45 -1.06 -17.71
C ASP A 109 -11.34 -1.43 -16.22
N LYS A 110 -11.84 -2.61 -15.83
CA LYS A 110 -11.80 -3.11 -14.44
C LYS A 110 -10.58 -3.99 -14.22
N TYR A 111 -9.91 -3.73 -13.10
CA TYR A 111 -8.72 -4.46 -12.67
C TYR A 111 -8.97 -5.10 -11.32
N GLY A 112 -8.34 -6.26 -11.09
CA GLY A 112 -8.44 -7.00 -9.84
C GLY A 112 -7.15 -7.71 -9.49
N LEU A 113 -7.16 -8.44 -8.38
CA LEU A 113 -6.02 -9.19 -7.89
C LEU A 113 -5.98 -10.60 -8.48
N SER A 114 -4.81 -11.07 -8.89
CA SER A 114 -4.62 -12.44 -9.38
C SER A 114 -4.71 -13.48 -8.27
N SER A 115 -4.41 -13.08 -7.03
CA SER A 115 -4.37 -13.93 -5.84
C SER A 115 -4.91 -13.17 -4.63
N LYS A 116 -5.35 -13.91 -3.61
CA LYS A 116 -5.85 -13.30 -2.37
C LYS A 116 -4.69 -12.77 -1.54
N LEU A 117 -4.84 -11.54 -1.04
CA LEU A 117 -3.96 -11.02 0.01
C LEU A 117 -4.47 -11.56 1.36
N ILE A 118 -3.64 -12.36 2.02
CA ILE A 118 -4.03 -13.06 3.26
C ILE A 118 -3.02 -12.77 4.37
N PHE A 119 -3.53 -12.31 5.51
CA PHE A 119 -2.74 -12.10 6.72
C PHE A 119 -3.21 -12.96 7.89
N LEU A 120 -2.37 -13.02 8.91
CA LEU A 120 -2.65 -13.56 10.22
C LEU A 120 -2.55 -12.43 11.24
N LYS A 121 -3.51 -12.40 12.15
CA LYS A 121 -3.54 -11.50 13.31
C LYS A 121 -2.59 -11.97 14.40
N SER A 122 -2.52 -13.28 14.63
CA SER A 122 -1.64 -13.89 15.62
C SER A 122 -0.37 -14.41 14.99
N TYR A 123 0.74 -14.34 15.74
CA TYR A 123 2.00 -14.92 15.31
C TYR A 123 1.88 -16.45 15.27
N PRO A 124 2.18 -17.10 14.12
CA PRO A 124 2.11 -18.55 14.01
C PRO A 124 3.17 -19.21 14.88
N ARG A 125 2.76 -19.81 16.02
CA ARG A 125 3.67 -20.51 16.94
C ARG A 125 4.43 -21.68 16.30
N SER A 126 3.91 -22.26 15.21
CA SER A 126 4.56 -23.35 14.46
C SER A 126 5.73 -22.90 13.58
N LEU A 127 5.86 -21.59 13.33
CA LEU A 127 7.03 -20.99 12.70
C LEU A 127 8.01 -20.67 13.83
N GLY A 128 8.86 -21.64 14.20
CA GLY A 128 9.87 -21.45 15.23
C GLY A 128 10.65 -20.16 15.03
N SER A 129 10.75 -19.35 16.09
CA SER A 129 11.61 -18.16 16.24
C SER A 129 11.87 -17.37 14.94
N PHE A 130 10.87 -16.63 14.45
CA PHE A 130 11.11 -15.54 13.51
C PHE A 130 11.84 -14.42 14.25
N GLY A 131 13.17 -14.46 14.17
CA GLY A 131 14.05 -13.33 14.47
C GLY A 131 13.90 -12.70 15.86
N SER A 132 14.12 -13.47 16.94
CA SER A 132 14.80 -12.84 18.07
C SER A 132 16.18 -12.46 17.53
N SER A 133 16.48 -11.16 17.39
CA SER A 133 17.83 -10.66 17.15
C SER A 133 18.72 -11.13 18.30
N LYS A 134 19.17 -12.38 18.25
CA LYS A 134 20.31 -12.81 19.04
C LYS A 134 21.47 -12.07 18.40
N THR A 135 21.98 -11.09 19.12
CA THR A 135 23.28 -10.49 18.86
C THR A 135 24.24 -11.65 18.59
N VAL A 136 24.72 -11.75 17.36
CA VAL A 136 25.75 -12.73 17.04
C VAL A 136 26.98 -12.19 17.74
N ASP A 137 27.31 -12.76 18.90
CA ASP A 137 28.59 -12.54 19.56
C ASP A 137 29.65 -13.19 18.67
N LEU A 138 30.09 -12.43 17.67
CA LEU A 138 31.28 -12.73 16.90
C LEU A 138 32.44 -12.81 17.89
N PRO A 139 33.21 -13.91 17.92
CA PRO A 139 34.40 -13.96 18.74
C PRO A 139 35.31 -12.82 18.29
N VAL A 140 35.55 -11.88 19.20
CA VAL A 140 36.41 -10.72 18.93
C VAL A 140 37.79 -11.29 18.60
N PRO A 141 38.36 -10.99 17.42
CA PRO A 141 39.70 -11.45 17.10
C PRO A 141 40.69 -10.89 18.14
N PRO A 142 41.60 -11.70 18.69
CA PRO A 142 42.50 -11.31 19.79
C PRO A 142 43.37 -10.06 19.52
N GLU A 143 43.47 -9.66 18.25
CA GLU A 143 44.34 -8.58 17.75
C GLU A 143 43.83 -7.16 18.06
N TRP A 144 42.57 -6.98 18.46
CA TRP A 144 42.00 -5.65 18.72
C TRP A 144 42.23 -5.30 20.19
N GLY A 145 43.44 -4.80 20.49
CA GLY A 145 43.92 -4.41 21.82
C GLY A 145 43.19 -3.22 22.46
N LEU A 146 41.86 -3.19 22.41
CA LEU A 146 41.02 -2.32 23.22
C LEU A 146 40.24 -3.19 24.19
N ALA A 147 40.48 -2.97 25.49
CA ALA A 147 39.67 -3.58 26.52
C ALA A 147 38.18 -3.28 26.27
N PRO A 148 37.26 -4.23 26.52
CA PRO A 148 35.84 -3.98 26.39
C PRO A 148 35.46 -2.77 27.23
N THR A 149 34.98 -1.70 26.59
CA THR A 149 34.51 -0.49 27.29
C THR A 149 33.21 -0.74 28.07
N SER A 150 32.72 -1.97 28.13
CA SER A 150 31.55 -2.37 28.93
C SER A 150 31.79 -2.48 30.45
N TYR A 151 33.03 -2.30 30.94
CA TYR A 151 33.34 -2.29 32.38
C TYR A 151 33.71 -0.92 32.96
N TYR A 152 33.66 0.15 32.16
CA TYR A 152 33.75 1.52 32.67
C TYR A 152 32.50 2.29 32.27
N VAL A 153 31.48 2.22 33.12
CA VAL A 153 30.43 3.23 33.15
C VAL A 153 30.99 4.39 33.99
N PRO A 154 31.42 5.52 33.41
CA PRO A 154 31.69 6.69 34.23
C PRO A 154 30.33 7.18 34.71
N PHE A 155 30.09 7.04 36.01
CA PHE A 155 29.06 7.79 36.71
C PHE A 155 29.32 9.27 36.40
N LEU A 156 28.50 9.89 35.55
CA LEU A 156 28.49 11.32 35.35
C LEU A 156 27.58 11.88 36.46
N PRO A 157 28.12 12.48 37.54
CA PRO A 157 27.26 13.19 38.48
C PRO A 157 26.61 14.34 37.71
N ILE A 158 25.27 14.37 37.68
CA ILE A 158 24.50 15.48 37.15
C ILE A 158 24.77 16.68 38.08
N ILE A 159 25.78 17.47 37.76
CA ILE A 159 26.03 18.78 38.36
C ILE A 159 25.18 19.78 37.59
N GLY A 160 24.20 20.37 38.29
CA GLY A 160 23.64 21.69 37.99
C GLY A 160 22.87 21.82 36.69
N ILE A 161 21.59 21.46 36.71
CA ILE A 161 20.57 22.13 35.87
C ILE A 161 19.79 23.04 36.84
N PRO A 162 19.66 24.34 36.53
CA PRO A 162 19.36 25.43 37.48
C PRO A 162 17.93 25.41 38.04
#